data_AF-A0A960JLN1-F1
#
_entry.id   AF-A0A960JLN1-F1
#
_cell.length_a   1.000
_cell.length_b   1.000
_cell.length_c   1.000
_cell.angle_alpha   90.00
_cell.angle_beta   90.00
_cell.angle_gamma   90.00
#
_symmetry.space_group_name_H-M   'P 1'
#
loop_
_entity.id
_entity.type
_entity.pdbx_description
1 polymer ?
#
loop_
_entity_poly.entity_id
_entity_poly.type
_entity_poly.pdbx_seq_one_letter_code
_entity_poly.pdbx_strand_id
1 'polypeptide(L)'
;MTATATPASADPATSSGRPPRWSFQWQELKAEVIDADLCTGCAGCVISCPHDVIGYDHAQGGYTPFHLEDELGPDNCIHGEKGCTSCTRACPRFRAWEPQANEHLFARDRADDEVAGIYSDIMLTRASDSMVHEMGQDGGLVSAILLWAMEHDYI
;
A
#
# COMPACT_ATOMS: atom_id res chain seq x y z
N MET A 1 -1.17 -21.52 59.11
CA MET A 1 -1.12 -20.72 57.87
C MET A 1 -0.90 -21.68 56.72
N THR A 2 -1.98 -22.27 56.23
CA THR A 2 -1.99 -23.26 55.14
C THR A 2 -2.02 -22.51 53.81
N ALA A 3 -0.93 -22.59 53.06
CA ALA A 3 -0.82 -22.03 51.71
C ALA A 3 -1.59 -22.93 50.73
N THR A 4 -2.70 -22.42 50.21
CA THR A 4 -3.49 -23.06 49.15
C THR A 4 -2.79 -22.81 47.82
N ALA A 5 -2.31 -23.87 47.16
CA ALA A 5 -1.74 -23.78 45.81
C ALA A 5 -2.88 -23.69 44.78
N THR A 6 -2.87 -22.62 43.99
CA THR A 6 -3.74 -22.44 42.82
C THR A 6 -3.26 -23.36 41.68
N PRO A 7 -4.15 -24.14 41.02
CA PRO A 7 -3.74 -24.94 39.87
C PRO A 7 -3.46 -24.04 38.67
N ALA A 8 -2.33 -24.26 38.00
CA ALA A 8 -1.97 -23.62 36.74
C ALA A 8 -3.01 -24.00 35.67
N SER A 9 -3.67 -22.99 35.11
CA SER A 9 -4.54 -23.13 33.95
C SER A 9 -3.72 -23.48 32.71
N ALA A 10 -4.19 -24.50 31.98
CA ALA A 10 -3.56 -25.07 30.80
C ALA A 10 -3.29 -24.04 29.69
N ASP A 11 -2.10 -24.12 29.10
CA ASP A 11 -1.72 -23.42 27.87
C ASP A 11 -2.55 -23.90 26.67
N PRO A 12 -3.23 -23.02 25.93
CA PRO A 12 -3.77 -23.40 24.64
C PRO A 12 -2.67 -23.36 23.58
N ALA A 13 -2.24 -24.56 23.18
CA ALA A 13 -1.82 -24.98 21.86
C ALA A 13 -0.99 -23.99 21.00
N THR A 14 0.29 -24.34 20.84
CA THR A 14 1.23 -23.87 19.82
C THR A 14 0.59 -23.89 18.42
N SER A 15 0.31 -22.71 17.85
CA SER A 15 -0.19 -22.60 16.48
C SER A 15 0.96 -22.77 15.48
N SER A 16 0.70 -23.52 14.41
CA SER A 16 1.60 -23.76 13.27
C SER A 16 2.27 -22.47 12.76
N GLY A 17 3.55 -22.56 12.37
CA GLY A 17 4.40 -21.44 11.94
C GLY A 17 4.02 -20.77 10.61
N ARG A 18 2.73 -20.72 10.25
CA ARG A 18 2.23 -19.93 9.13
C ARG A 18 1.75 -18.57 9.65
N PRO A 19 2.12 -17.45 9.01
CA PRO A 19 1.60 -16.15 9.41
C PRO A 19 0.07 -16.14 9.33
N PRO A 20 -0.61 -15.38 10.22
CA PRO A 20 -2.06 -15.30 10.25
C PRO A 20 -2.60 -14.78 8.91
N ARG A 21 -3.83 -15.20 8.57
CA ARG A 21 -4.51 -14.74 7.36
C ARG A 21 -4.73 -13.22 7.43
N TRP A 22 -4.40 -12.51 6.35
CA TRP A 22 -4.70 -11.09 6.20
C TRP A 22 -6.22 -10.86 6.11
N SER A 23 -6.78 -10.13 7.06
CA SER A 23 -8.21 -9.86 7.17
C SER A 23 -8.56 -8.37 7.29
N PHE A 24 -7.56 -7.47 7.21
CA PHE A 24 -7.77 -6.04 7.34
C PHE A 24 -8.47 -5.47 6.11
N GLN A 25 -9.39 -4.56 6.33
CA GLN A 25 -10.28 -4.01 5.32
C GLN A 25 -10.33 -2.47 5.44
N TRP A 26 -11.29 -1.85 4.76
CA TRP A 26 -11.51 -0.40 4.76
C TRP A 26 -11.52 0.23 6.17
N GLN A 27 -12.16 -0.39 7.15
CA GLN A 27 -12.23 0.15 8.52
C GLN A 27 -10.84 0.39 9.11
N GLU A 28 -9.94 -0.60 9.04
CA GLU A 28 -8.57 -0.42 9.53
C GLU A 28 -7.78 0.54 8.65
N LEU A 29 -7.95 0.49 7.33
CA LEU A 29 -7.28 1.44 6.43
C LEU A 29 -7.65 2.89 6.79
N LYS A 30 -8.94 3.14 6.98
CA LYS A 30 -9.43 4.47 7.32
C LYS A 30 -8.89 4.92 8.67
N ALA A 31 -9.06 4.11 9.70
CA ALA A 31 -8.63 4.46 11.05
C ALA A 31 -7.10 4.63 11.19
N GLU A 32 -6.31 3.74 10.57
CA GLU A 32 -4.86 3.69 10.79
C GLU A 32 -4.06 4.52 9.79
N VAL A 33 -4.63 4.87 8.63
CA VAL A 33 -3.91 5.62 7.57
C VAL A 33 -4.59 6.94 7.27
N ILE A 34 -5.90 6.95 7.03
CA ILE A 34 -6.60 8.16 6.59
C ILE A 34 -6.80 9.11 7.78
N ASP A 35 -7.46 8.65 8.83
CA ASP A 35 -7.75 9.44 10.03
C ASP A 35 -6.48 9.78 10.82
N ALA A 36 -5.41 9.00 10.63
CA ALA A 36 -4.08 9.23 11.20
C ALA A 36 -3.19 10.18 10.37
N ASP A 37 -3.72 10.75 9.28
CA ASP A 37 -3.01 11.69 8.40
C ASP A 37 -1.72 11.11 7.76
N LEU A 38 -1.72 9.80 7.50
CA LEU A 38 -0.62 9.09 6.82
C LEU A 38 -0.87 8.90 5.32
N CYS A 39 -2.07 9.21 4.84
CA CYS A 39 -2.44 9.08 3.44
C CYS A 39 -1.65 10.06 2.57
N THR A 40 -1.04 9.57 1.49
CA THR A 40 -0.24 10.39 0.55
C THR A 40 -0.99 10.77 -0.72
N GLY A 41 -2.29 10.45 -0.82
CA GLY A 41 -3.09 10.79 -2.00
C GLY A 41 -2.69 10.06 -3.28
N CYS A 42 -2.21 8.81 -3.19
CA CYS A 42 -1.81 8.03 -4.37
C CYS A 42 -2.98 7.35 -5.12
N ALA A 43 -4.20 7.41 -4.59
CA ALA A 43 -5.39 6.72 -5.10
C ALA A 43 -5.26 5.19 -5.28
N GLY A 44 -4.23 4.55 -4.72
CA GLY A 44 -4.02 3.09 -4.87
C GLY A 44 -5.18 2.25 -4.33
N CYS A 45 -5.76 2.64 -3.19
CA CYS A 45 -6.93 1.96 -2.63
C CYS A 45 -8.17 2.06 -3.55
N VAL A 46 -8.37 3.21 -4.20
CA VAL A 46 -9.47 3.49 -5.13
C VAL A 46 -9.34 2.58 -6.36
N ILE A 47 -8.19 2.62 -7.04
CA ILE A 47 -7.95 1.84 -8.26
C ILE A 47 -7.98 0.33 -7.98
N SER A 48 -7.50 -0.11 -6.81
CA SER A 48 -7.49 -1.52 -6.44
C SER A 48 -8.85 -2.07 -6.02
N CYS A 49 -9.85 -1.21 -5.78
CA CYS A 49 -11.13 -1.63 -5.23
C CYS A 49 -11.97 -2.31 -6.32
N PRO A 50 -12.24 -3.63 -6.23
CA PRO A 50 -12.99 -4.34 -7.27
C PRO A 50 -14.50 -4.06 -7.22
N HIS A 51 -14.96 -3.28 -6.25
CA HIS A 51 -16.38 -2.97 -6.02
C HIS A 51 -16.73 -1.52 -6.33
N ASP A 52 -15.73 -0.66 -6.61
CA ASP A 52 -15.94 0.75 -6.94
C ASP A 52 -16.67 1.54 -5.83
N VAL A 53 -16.41 1.19 -4.56
CA VAL A 53 -17.06 1.78 -3.37
C VAL A 53 -16.20 2.83 -2.66
N ILE A 54 -15.05 3.20 -3.22
CA ILE A 54 -14.14 4.19 -2.65
C ILE A 54 -14.03 5.36 -3.62
N GLY A 55 -14.56 6.51 -3.20
CA GLY A 55 -14.48 7.77 -3.90
C GLY A 55 -13.16 8.48 -3.68
N TYR A 56 -12.87 9.44 -4.55
CA TYR A 56 -11.66 10.25 -4.49
C TYR A 56 -11.91 11.62 -5.11
N ASP A 57 -11.56 12.70 -4.40
CA ASP A 57 -11.60 14.04 -4.97
C ASP A 57 -10.25 14.40 -5.58
N HIS A 58 -10.26 14.71 -6.87
CA HIS A 58 -9.07 15.07 -7.64
C HIS A 58 -8.77 16.57 -7.62
N ALA A 59 -9.64 17.39 -7.00
CA ALA A 59 -9.38 18.80 -6.78
C ALA A 59 -8.20 19.01 -5.82
N GLN A 60 -7.51 20.15 -5.97
CA GLN A 60 -6.41 20.52 -5.09
C GLN A 60 -6.89 20.56 -3.64
N GLY A 61 -6.23 19.78 -2.77
CA GLY A 61 -6.61 19.62 -1.36
C GLY A 61 -7.63 18.51 -1.09
N GLY A 62 -8.18 17.85 -2.13
CA GLY A 62 -9.16 16.78 -2.04
C GLY A 62 -8.57 15.35 -2.05
N TYR A 63 -7.24 15.21 -2.02
CA TYR A 63 -6.49 13.95 -2.23
C TYR A 63 -6.63 12.90 -1.11
N THR A 64 -7.83 12.75 -0.55
CA THR A 64 -8.18 11.81 0.50
C THR A 64 -9.34 10.94 0.04
N PRO A 65 -9.19 9.60 0.04
CA PRO A 65 -10.26 8.69 -0.34
C PRO A 65 -11.37 8.64 0.73
N PHE A 66 -12.61 8.40 0.30
CA PHE A 66 -13.77 8.26 1.19
C PHE A 66 -14.69 7.14 0.72
N HIS A 67 -15.46 6.54 1.63
CA HIS A 67 -16.39 5.47 1.28
C HIS A 67 -17.67 6.04 0.67
N LEU A 68 -18.20 5.38 -0.35
CA LEU A 68 -19.36 5.85 -1.12
C LEU A 68 -20.70 5.25 -0.66
N GLU A 69 -20.69 4.06 -0.04
CA GLU A 69 -21.91 3.36 0.32
C GLU A 69 -22.39 3.72 1.74
N ASP A 70 -23.73 3.83 1.88
CA ASP A 70 -24.38 4.18 3.14
C ASP A 70 -24.58 2.99 4.08
N GLU A 71 -24.61 1.73 3.57
CA GLU A 71 -25.12 0.55 4.30
C GLU A 71 -24.42 0.30 5.65
N LEU A 72 -23.12 0.60 5.76
CA LEU A 72 -22.36 0.56 7.00
C LEU A 72 -21.72 1.92 7.37
N GLY A 73 -22.13 2.98 6.68
CA GLY A 73 -21.59 4.33 6.84
C GLY A 73 -20.18 4.50 6.27
N PRO A 74 -19.55 5.68 6.51
CA PRO A 74 -18.26 6.02 5.93
C PRO A 74 -17.07 5.25 6.51
N ASP A 75 -17.25 4.67 7.71
CA ASP A 75 -16.17 4.06 8.50
C ASP A 75 -16.01 2.55 8.28
N ASN A 76 -16.92 1.90 7.56
CA ASN A 76 -16.87 0.47 7.34
C ASN A 76 -17.38 0.07 5.94
N CYS A 77 -17.01 -1.11 5.47
CA CYS A 77 -17.34 -1.60 4.14
C CYS A 77 -17.95 -3.00 4.19
N ILE A 78 -19.13 -3.19 3.58
CA ILE A 78 -19.81 -4.48 3.59
C ILE A 78 -19.01 -5.57 2.85
N HIS A 79 -18.26 -5.17 1.83
CA HIS A 79 -17.35 -6.08 1.13
C HIS A 79 -16.18 -6.48 2.01
N GLY A 80 -15.69 -5.58 2.87
CA GLY A 80 -14.67 -5.83 3.88
C GLY A 80 -15.12 -6.86 4.91
N GLU A 81 -16.31 -6.69 5.48
CA GLU A 81 -16.94 -7.66 6.41
C GLU A 81 -17.10 -9.06 5.77
N LYS A 82 -17.34 -9.11 4.46
CA LYS A 82 -17.40 -10.35 3.66
C LYS A 82 -16.01 -10.91 3.29
N GLY A 83 -14.93 -10.23 3.68
CA GLY A 83 -13.54 -10.70 3.55
C GLY A 83 -12.72 -10.06 2.41
N CYS A 84 -13.19 -8.99 1.78
CA CYS A 84 -12.39 -8.20 0.83
C CYS A 84 -11.29 -7.42 1.58
N THR A 85 -10.06 -7.44 1.05
CA THR A 85 -8.90 -6.78 1.67
C THR A 85 -8.05 -6.03 0.64
N SER A 86 -8.62 -5.68 -0.52
CA SER A 86 -7.83 -5.12 -1.64
C SER A 86 -7.23 -3.76 -1.29
N CYS A 87 -8.01 -2.89 -0.67
CA CYS A 87 -7.58 -1.53 -0.33
C CYS A 87 -6.40 -1.50 0.67
N THR A 88 -6.39 -2.37 1.68
CA THR A 88 -5.29 -2.46 2.67
C THR A 88 -4.03 -3.09 2.07
N ARG A 89 -4.16 -3.97 1.07
CA ARG A 89 -3.00 -4.54 0.36
C ARG A 89 -2.38 -3.57 -0.63
N ALA A 90 -3.20 -2.71 -1.23
CA ALA A 90 -2.74 -1.70 -2.18
C ALA A 90 -2.13 -0.47 -1.51
N CYS A 91 -2.42 -0.22 -0.22
CA CYS A 91 -1.92 0.95 0.48
C CYS A 91 -0.47 0.75 0.97
N PRO A 92 0.51 1.52 0.46
CA PRO A 92 1.90 1.38 0.90
C PRO A 92 2.16 1.96 2.29
N ARG A 93 1.19 2.67 2.87
CA ARG A 93 1.25 3.27 4.20
C ARG A 93 0.59 2.39 5.27
N PHE A 94 -0.06 1.30 4.88
CA PHE A 94 -0.74 0.43 5.82
C PHE A 94 0.24 -0.54 6.48
N ARG A 95 0.53 -0.28 7.78
CA ARG A 95 1.36 -1.13 8.64
C ARG A 95 2.72 -1.44 8.02
N ALA A 96 3.15 -2.71 8.06
CA ALA A 96 4.49 -3.15 7.68
C ALA A 96 4.71 -3.29 6.17
N TRP A 97 3.92 -2.62 5.32
CA TRP A 97 4.06 -2.73 3.87
C TRP A 97 5.47 -2.32 3.40
N GLU A 98 5.95 -1.17 3.84
CA GLU A 98 7.24 -0.60 3.44
C GLU A 98 8.45 -1.50 3.80
N PRO A 99 8.63 -1.92 5.07
CA PRO A 99 9.75 -2.81 5.41
C PRO A 99 9.63 -4.19 4.74
N GLN A 100 8.42 -4.69 4.49
CA GLN A 100 8.23 -5.95 3.74
C GLN A 100 8.63 -5.80 2.27
N ALA A 101 8.32 -4.68 1.64
CA ALA A 101 8.75 -4.38 0.28
C ALA A 101 10.28 -4.26 0.20
N ASN A 102 10.90 -3.59 1.17
CA ASN A 102 12.35 -3.45 1.25
C ASN A 102 13.05 -4.81 1.41
N GLU A 103 12.58 -5.65 2.33
CA GLU A 103 13.11 -7.01 2.52
C GLU A 103 12.95 -7.85 1.24
N HIS A 104 11.80 -7.75 0.56
CA HIS A 104 11.54 -8.52 -0.65
C HIS A 104 12.44 -8.12 -1.82
N LEU A 105 12.66 -6.82 -2.03
CA LEU A 105 13.39 -6.29 -3.19
C LEU A 105 14.89 -6.16 -2.94
N PHE A 106 15.30 -5.88 -1.70
CA PHE A 106 16.67 -5.51 -1.35
C PHE A 106 17.30 -6.37 -0.25
N ALA A 107 16.54 -7.29 0.37
CA ALA A 107 16.98 -8.15 1.48
C ALA A 107 17.55 -7.38 2.69
N ARG A 108 17.10 -6.14 2.87
CA ARG A 108 17.42 -5.26 3.99
C ARG A 108 16.42 -4.12 4.05
N ASP A 109 16.37 -3.45 5.20
CA ASP A 109 15.69 -2.15 5.33
C ASP A 109 16.62 -0.98 4.97
N ARG A 110 16.04 0.22 4.80
CA ARG A 110 16.83 1.44 4.58
C ARG A 110 17.53 1.88 5.87
N ALA A 111 18.71 2.49 5.74
CA ALA A 111 19.37 3.20 6.82
C ALA A 111 18.74 4.59 7.03
N ASP A 112 18.93 5.17 8.22
CA ASP A 112 18.34 6.47 8.59
C ASP A 112 18.84 7.63 7.69
N ASP A 113 20.03 7.50 7.10
CA ASP A 113 20.63 8.46 6.18
C ASP A 113 20.23 8.25 4.70
N GLU A 114 19.57 7.15 4.37
CA GLU A 114 19.01 6.86 3.04
C GLU A 114 17.65 7.55 2.83
N VAL A 115 17.65 8.89 2.86
CA VAL A 115 16.43 9.72 2.78
C VAL A 115 15.65 9.51 1.48
N ALA A 116 16.35 9.23 0.37
CA ALA A 116 15.74 8.93 -0.92
C ALA A 116 15.33 7.45 -1.10
N GLY A 117 15.51 6.63 -0.07
CA GLY A 117 15.34 5.17 -0.13
C GLY A 117 16.61 4.44 -0.60
N ILE A 118 16.47 3.13 -0.85
CA ILE A 118 17.55 2.28 -1.33
C ILE A 118 17.70 2.45 -2.84
N TYR A 119 18.87 2.87 -3.32
CA TYR A 119 19.14 3.07 -4.74
C TYR A 119 20.55 2.61 -5.13
N SER A 120 20.73 2.29 -6.42
CA SER A 120 22.06 2.06 -7.01
C SER A 120 22.66 3.35 -7.55
N ASP A 121 21.88 4.12 -8.31
CA ASP A 121 22.31 5.35 -8.97
C ASP A 121 21.18 6.39 -8.96
N ILE A 122 21.54 7.67 -8.89
CA ILE A 122 20.63 8.81 -9.07
C ILE A 122 21.08 9.56 -10.32
N MET A 123 20.21 9.65 -11.31
CA MET A 123 20.53 10.22 -12.62
C MET A 123 19.53 11.30 -13.01
N LEU A 124 20.03 12.35 -13.67
CA LEU A 124 19.19 13.35 -14.35
C LEU A 124 19.16 13.02 -15.85
N THR A 125 17.97 12.70 -16.37
CA THR A 125 17.81 12.18 -17.74
C THR A 125 16.63 12.81 -18.45
N ARG A 126 16.64 12.75 -19.78
CA ARG A 126 15.49 13.06 -20.65
C ARG A 126 15.51 12.16 -21.88
N ALA A 127 14.39 12.03 -22.57
CA ALA A 127 14.35 11.36 -23.85
C ALA A 127 15.23 12.06 -24.89
N SER A 128 15.96 11.27 -25.67
CA SER A 128 16.76 11.77 -26.80
C SER A 128 15.91 12.05 -28.03
N ASP A 129 14.83 11.29 -28.22
CA ASP A 129 13.82 11.56 -29.24
C ASP A 129 13.06 12.85 -28.91
N SER A 130 12.98 13.76 -29.88
CA SER A 130 12.39 15.09 -29.66
C SER A 130 10.90 15.03 -29.39
N MET A 131 10.16 14.13 -30.07
CA MET A 131 8.72 14.00 -29.89
C MET A 131 8.41 13.43 -28.50
N VAL A 132 9.13 12.40 -28.07
CA VAL A 132 8.96 11.82 -26.74
C VAL A 132 9.35 12.81 -25.63
N HIS A 133 10.41 13.59 -25.83
CA HIS A 133 10.83 14.62 -24.88
C HIS A 133 9.78 15.72 -24.71
N GLU A 134 9.19 16.19 -25.80
CA GLU A 134 8.22 17.29 -25.77
C GLU A 134 6.83 16.86 -25.26
N MET A 135 6.40 15.65 -25.62
CA MET A 135 5.06 15.15 -25.29
C MET A 135 5.01 14.33 -24.00
N GLY A 136 6.15 13.79 -23.56
CA GLY A 136 6.24 12.95 -22.37
C GLY A 136 6.30 13.77 -21.08
N GLN A 137 5.63 13.27 -20.04
CA GLN A 137 5.76 13.82 -18.68
C GLN A 137 7.22 13.73 -18.20
N ASP A 138 7.66 14.74 -17.46
CA ASP A 138 8.99 14.84 -16.85
C ASP A 138 10.15 14.55 -17.82
N GLY A 139 10.01 15.01 -19.07
CA GLY A 139 11.02 14.86 -20.12
C GLY A 139 11.02 13.50 -20.82
N GLY A 140 9.99 12.67 -20.60
CA GLY A 140 9.67 11.51 -21.43
C GLY A 140 10.48 10.24 -21.15
N LEU A 141 11.21 10.15 -20.03
CA LEU A 141 12.02 8.99 -19.69
C LEU A 141 11.22 7.68 -19.71
N VAL A 142 10.08 7.64 -18.99
CA VAL A 142 9.26 6.43 -18.87
C VAL A 142 8.74 6.00 -20.24
N SER A 143 8.26 6.95 -21.04
CA SER A 143 7.80 6.69 -22.41
C SER A 143 8.92 6.12 -23.28
N ALA A 144 10.13 6.68 -23.22
CA ALA A 144 11.28 6.18 -23.99
C ALA A 144 11.66 4.74 -23.61
N ILE A 145 11.65 4.41 -22.30
CA ILE A 145 11.91 3.05 -21.82
C ILE A 145 10.86 2.06 -22.33
N LEU A 146 9.57 2.43 -22.24
CA LEU A 146 8.48 1.54 -22.66
C LEU A 146 8.47 1.30 -24.17
N LEU A 147 8.70 2.35 -24.98
CA LEU A 147 8.83 2.21 -26.43
C LEU A 147 9.96 1.26 -26.79
N TRP A 148 11.14 1.44 -26.20
CA TRP A 148 12.27 0.55 -26.43
C TRP A 148 11.94 -0.89 -26.03
N ALA A 149 11.31 -1.10 -24.88
CA ALA A 149 10.96 -2.42 -24.39
C ALA A 149 9.96 -3.15 -25.31
N MET A 150 8.96 -2.43 -25.85
CA MET A 150 8.01 -2.98 -26.82
C MET A 150 8.66 -3.28 -28.17
N GLU A 151 9.54 -2.40 -28.66
CA GLU A 151 10.26 -2.61 -29.94
C GLU A 151 11.18 -3.82 -29.92
N HIS A 152 11.62 -4.24 -28.72
CA HIS A 152 12.55 -5.34 -28.52
C HIS A 152 11.91 -6.55 -27.82
N ASP A 153 10.58 -6.62 -27.76
CA ASP A 153 9.82 -7.74 -27.18
C ASP A 153 10.21 -8.10 -25.72
N TYR A 154 10.57 -7.09 -24.92
CA TYR A 154 10.73 -7.26 -23.46
C TYR A 154 9.38 -7.22 -22.73
N ILE A 155 8.38 -6.57 -23.33
CA ILE A 155 6.98 -6.50 -22.87
C ILE A 155 6.01 -6.59 -24.04
#